data_AF-A0A6N7J0I7-F1
#
_entry.id   AF-A0A6N7J0I7-F1
#
_cell.length_a   1.000
_cell.length_b   1.000
_cell.length_c   1.000
_cell.angle_alpha   90.00
_cell.angle_beta   90.00
_cell.angle_gamma   90.00
#
_symmetry.space_group_name_H-M   'P 1'
#
loop_
_entity.id
_entity.type
_entity.pdbx_description
1 polymer ?
#
loop_
_entity_poly.entity_id
_entity_poly.type
_entity_poly.pdbx_seq_one_letter_code
_entity_poly.pdbx_strand_id
1 'polypeptide(L)' 'MQYENVPLKDLLSDRKVFGIFDEEFRNGGWLDVTALLDSESLFRDLYQDGTVPERVLDRIRQRLTDL' A
#
# COMPACT_ATOMS: atom_id res chain seq x y z
N MET A 1 6.64 5.86 11.00
CA MET A 1 5.37 5.44 11.65
C MET A 1 5.25 3.91 11.62
N GLN A 2 4.55 3.25 12.55
CA GLN A 2 4.29 1.79 12.47
C GLN A 2 3.09 1.49 11.56
N TYR A 3 3.25 1.70 10.25
CA TYR A 3 2.18 1.48 9.25
C TYR A 3 1.78 0.00 9.08
N GLU A 4 2.62 -0.94 9.54
CA GLU A 4 2.41 -2.39 9.38
C GLU A 4 1.22 -2.95 10.18
N ASN A 5 0.74 -2.22 11.19
CA ASN A 5 -0.39 -2.62 12.05
C ASN A 5 -1.62 -1.74 11.87
N VAL A 6 -1.63 -0.89 10.84
CA VAL A 6 -2.76 -0.02 10.51
C VAL A 6 -3.55 -0.64 9.35
N PRO A 7 -4.88 -0.74 9.45
CA PRO A 7 -5.73 -1.17 8.33
C PRO A 7 -5.48 -0.34 7.08
N LEU A 8 -5.48 -0.97 5.91
CA LEU A 8 -5.24 -0.28 4.64
C LEU A 8 -6.22 0.88 4.41
N LYS A 9 -7.50 0.72 4.79
CA LYS A 9 -8.48 1.82 4.75
C LYS A 9 -8.03 3.07 5.53
N ASP A 10 -7.45 2.88 6.72
CA ASP A 10 -7.01 3.97 7.59
C ASP A 10 -5.69 4.55 7.08
N LEU A 11 -4.81 3.70 6.57
CA LEU A 11 -3.54 4.09 5.98
C LEU A 11 -3.73 4.94 4.71
N LEU A 12 -4.63 4.49 3.83
CA LEU A 12 -4.96 5.13 2.55
C LEU A 12 -5.89 6.33 2.71
N SER A 13 -6.42 6.59 3.91
CA SER A 13 -7.13 7.82 4.23
C SER A 13 -6.18 9.04 4.24
N ASP A 14 -4.88 8.84 4.47
CA ASP A 14 -3.88 9.88 4.27
C ASP A 14 -3.59 10.06 2.77
N ARG A 15 -3.85 11.26 2.25
CA ARG A 15 -3.62 11.59 0.83
C ARG A 15 -2.17 11.38 0.36
N LYS A 16 -1.18 11.59 1.23
CA LYS A 16 0.23 11.36 0.88
C LYS A 16 0.51 9.88 0.73
N VAL A 17 0.00 9.06 1.65
CA VAL A 17 0.14 7.61 1.60
C VAL A 17 -0.61 7.05 0.39
N PHE A 18 -1.85 7.48 0.17
CA PHE A 18 -2.62 7.14 -1.02
C PHE A 18 -1.83 7.42 -2.30
N GLY A 19 -1.23 8.62 -2.42
CA GLY A 19 -0.45 9.00 -3.60
C GLY A 19 0.76 8.08 -3.85
N ILE A 20 1.44 7.64 -2.78
CA ILE A 20 2.55 6.67 -2.90
C ILE A 20 2.04 5.34 -3.45
N PHE A 21 0.97 4.79 -2.88
CA PHE A 21 0.44 3.51 -3.35
C PHE A 21 -0.08 3.61 -4.79
N ASP A 22 -0.85 4.65 -5.10
CA ASP A 22 -1.40 4.90 -6.44
C ASP A 22 -0.29 5.02 -7.49
N GLU A 23 0.79 5.74 -7.19
CA GLU A 23 1.94 5.87 -8.09
C GLU A 23 2.66 4.53 -8.30
N GLU A 24 2.98 3.80 -7.23
CA GLU A 24 3.70 2.52 -7.35
C GLU A 24 2.83 1.43 -7.98
N PHE A 25 1.53 1.40 -7.71
CA PHE A 25 0.60 0.45 -8.32
C PHE A 25 0.46 0.75 -9.83
N ARG A 26 0.30 2.01 -10.24
CA ARG A 26 0.30 2.39 -11.67
C ARG A 26 1.62 2.08 -12.36
N ASN A 27 2.75 2.41 -11.73
CA ASN A 27 4.08 2.11 -12.28
C ASN A 27 4.31 0.60 -12.40
N GLY A 28 3.75 -0.18 -11.48
CA GLY A 28 3.75 -1.64 -11.52
C GLY A 28 2.79 -2.25 -12.54
N GLY A 29 1.93 -1.44 -13.18
CA GLY A 29 0.84 -1.92 -14.04
C GLY A 29 -0.18 -2.76 -13.26
N TRP A 30 -0.38 -2.45 -11.99
CA TRP A 30 -1.19 -3.22 -11.07
C TRP A 30 -2.59 -2.63 -10.84
N LEU A 31 -3.34 -3.27 -9.94
CA LEU A 31 -4.72 -2.94 -9.57
C LEU A 31 -4.87 -1.44 -9.24
N ASP A 32 -6.08 -0.90 -9.39
CA ASP A 32 -6.37 0.44 -8.88
C ASP A 32 -6.30 0.41 -7.35
N VAL A 33 -5.55 1.35 -6.75
CA VAL A 33 -5.43 1.43 -5.29
C VAL A 33 -6.78 1.69 -4.62
N THR A 34 -7.75 2.25 -5.34
CA THR A 34 -9.10 2.49 -4.79
C THR A 34 -9.78 1.21 -4.33
N ALA A 35 -9.40 0.05 -4.87
CA ALA A 35 -9.90 -1.25 -4.44
C ALA A 35 -9.50 -1.60 -2.99
N LEU A 36 -8.48 -0.93 -2.43
CA LEU A 36 -7.99 -1.12 -1.07
C LEU A 36 -8.58 -0.12 -0.07
N LEU A 37 -9.37 0.86 -0.51
CA LEU A 37 -9.90 1.92 0.36
C LEU A 37 -10.87 1.43 1.44
N ASP A 38 -11.57 0.33 1.17
CA ASP A 38 -12.46 -0.32 2.14
C ASP A 38 -11.83 -1.59 2.77
N SER A 39 -10.54 -1.83 2.53
CA SER A 39 -9.85 -3.03 3.02
C SER A 39 -9.52 -2.93 4.50
N GLU A 40 -9.99 -3.91 5.28
CA GLU A 40 -9.58 -4.10 6.68
C GLU A 40 -8.23 -4.83 6.82
N SER A 41 -7.72 -5.40 5.72
CA SER A 41 -6.40 -6.03 5.68
C SER A 41 -5.30 -5.01 5.99
N LEU A 42 -4.20 -5.51 6.54
CA LEU A 42 -2.99 -4.76 6.86
C LEU A 42 -2.03 -4.78 5.68
N PHE A 43 -1.07 -3.85 5.68
CA PHE A 43 -0.02 -3.82 4.66
C PHE A 43 0.79 -5.14 4.59
N ARG A 44 1.04 -5.79 5.73
CA ARG A 44 1.72 -7.09 5.79
C ARG A 44 0.92 -8.23 5.12
N ASP A 45 -0.39 -8.11 5.09
CA ASP A 45 -1.26 -9.14 4.52
C ASP A 45 -1.13 -9.14 2.98
N LEU A 46 -0.80 -7.98 2.38
CA LEU A 46 -0.49 -7.88 0.94
C LEU A 46 0.75 -8.70 0.56
N TYR A 47 1.75 -8.78 1.44
CA TYR A 47 2.93 -9.63 1.22
C TYR A 47 2.59 -11.12 1.31
N GLN A 48 1.66 -11.50 2.19
CA GLN A 48 1.29 -12.91 2.38
C GLN A 48 0.36 -13.42 1.29
N ASP A 49 -0.57 -12.58 0.83
CA ASP A 49 -1.55 -12.93 -0.20
C ASP A 49 -0.91 -13.08 -1.59
N GLY A 50 0.24 -12.42 -1.81
CA GLY A 50 1.00 -12.53 -3.06
C GLY A 50 0.32 -11.92 -4.28
N THR A 51 -0.85 -11.32 -4.10
CA THR A 51 -1.59 -10.62 -5.16
C THR A 51 -0.75 -9.45 -5.68
N VAL A 52 -0.19 -8.62 -4.80
CA VAL A 52 0.68 -7.52 -5.23
C VAL A 52 2.12 -8.03 -5.32
N PRO A 53 2.85 -7.80 -6.43
CA PRO A 53 4.25 -8.20 -6.52
C PRO A 53 5.09 -7.59 -5.40
N GLU A 54 5.91 -8.40 -4.72
CA GLU A 54 6.74 -7.96 -3.58
C GLU A 54 7.59 -6.72 -3.92
N ARG A 55 8.14 -6.64 -5.13
CA ARG A 55 8.91 -5.46 -5.60
C ARG A 55 8.14 -4.14 -5.55
N VAL A 56 6.81 -4.17 -5.72
CA VAL A 56 5.94 -2.98 -5.67
C VAL A 56 5.71 -2.62 -4.20
N LEU A 57 5.41 -3.63 -3.36
CA LEU A 57 5.25 -3.44 -1.92
C LEU A 57 6.53 -2.90 -1.26
N ASP A 58 7.71 -3.38 -1.66
CA ASP A 58 8.99 -2.92 -1.13
C ASP A 58 9.25 -1.44 -1.46
N ARG A 59 8.90 -0.98 -2.67
CA ARG A 59 9.02 0.43 -3.04
C ARG A 59 8.09 1.31 -2.21
N ILE A 60 6.85 0.86 -2.01
CA ILE A 60 5.89 1.56 -1.14
C ILE A 60 6.44 1.64 0.28
N ARG A 61 6.93 0.52 0.82
CA ARG A 61 7.52 0.47 2.16
C ARG A 61 8.70 1.42 2.32
N GLN A 62 9.59 1.48 1.32
CA GLN A 62 10.71 2.41 1.32
C GLN A 62 10.21 3.87 1.38
N ARG A 63 9.28 4.24 0.49
CA ARG A 63 8.73 5.60 0.45
C ARG A 63 7.93 5.99 1.68
N LEU A 64 7.27 5.03 2.34
CA LEU A 64 6.60 5.24 3.63
C LEU A 64 7.58 5.41 4.80
N THR A 65 8.79 4.87 4.69
CA THR A 65 9.84 5.00 5.71
C THR A 65 10.55 6.34 5.62
N ASP A 66 10.62 6.91 4.40
CA ASP A 66 11.19 8.24 4.13
C ASP A 66 10.21 9.40 4.44
N LEU A 67 9.00 9.11 4.91
CA LEU A 67 7.95 10.06 5.30
C LEU A 67 8.02 10.42 6.80
#